data_AF-A0A921N062-F1
#
_entry.id   AF-A0A921N062-F1
#
_cell.length_a   1.000
_cell.length_b   1.000
_cell.length_c   1.000
_cell.angle_alpha   90.00
_cell.angle_beta   90.00
_cell.angle_gamma   90.00
#
_symmetry.space_group_name_H-M   'P 1'
#
loop_
_entity.id
_entity.type
_entity.pdbx_description
1 polymer ?
#
loop_
_entity_poly.entity_id
_entity_poly.type
_entity_poly.pdbx_seq_one_letter_code
_entity_poly.pdbx_strand_id
1 'polypeptide(L)'
;MYRYESLKLFNDISKISNKYKSWTLKNNSTEVKYNRILKESLNYHNSRINHIKEKYDFLSNQTKNELKNKSKDELHKILDIFNNFSYKQFLSLKNIDIESTTVKAVMLSTIDELSLINESIRKKEYLKKQNLYFDIYEQVALSAFITFLSLKDMNIIKQNEINNLSQAIFTQIQAIAISSI
;
A
#
# COMPACT_ATOMS: atom_id res chain seq x y z
N MET A 1 -21.48 -0.65 17.30
CA MET A 1 -20.40 -0.01 16.51
C MET A 1 -19.09 -0.69 16.89
N TYR A 2 -18.53 -1.54 16.02
CA TYR A 2 -17.23 -2.14 16.30
C TYR A 2 -16.14 -1.08 16.09
N ARG A 3 -15.31 -0.87 17.12
CA ARG A 3 -14.21 0.10 17.11
C ARG A 3 -13.00 -0.50 16.36
N TYR A 4 -12.41 0.25 15.42
CA TYR A 4 -11.24 -0.19 14.64
C TYR A 4 -10.07 -0.59 15.55
N GLU A 5 -9.95 0.08 16.69
CA GLU A 5 -8.96 -0.15 17.76
C GLU A 5 -9.03 -1.58 18.33
N SER A 6 -10.15 -2.28 18.14
CA SER A 6 -10.31 -3.69 18.53
C SER A 6 -9.60 -4.66 17.58
N LEU A 7 -9.15 -4.22 16.40
CA LEU A 7 -8.43 -5.05 15.46
C LEU A 7 -6.92 -4.98 15.72
N LYS A 8 -6.29 -6.15 15.80
CA LYS A 8 -4.82 -6.26 15.87
C LYS A 8 -4.15 -5.52 14.71
N LEU A 9 -4.67 -5.69 13.50
CA LEU A 9 -4.18 -5.04 12.28
C LEU A 9 -4.13 -3.51 12.41
N PHE A 10 -5.19 -2.89 12.95
CA PHE A 10 -5.23 -1.44 13.14
C PHE A 10 -4.11 -0.96 14.06
N ASN A 11 -3.89 -1.67 15.18
CA ASN A 11 -2.83 -1.35 16.13
C ASN A 11 -1.43 -1.56 15.52
N ASP A 12 -1.25 -2.60 14.70
CA ASP A 12 0.03 -2.87 14.05
C ASP A 12 0.35 -1.84 12.96
N ILE A 13 -0.65 -1.37 12.20
CA ILE A 13 -0.50 -0.23 11.26
C ILE A 13 -0.11 1.04 12.03
N SER A 14 -0.77 1.33 13.15
CA SER A 14 -0.43 2.49 13.99
C SER A 14 1.03 2.45 14.48
N LYS A 15 1.56 1.26 14.82
CA LYS A 15 2.98 1.09 15.18
C LYS A 15 3.91 1.40 14.02
N ILE A 16 3.58 0.99 12.79
CA ILE A 16 4.39 1.31 11.59
C ILE A 16 4.42 2.82 11.34
N SER A 17 3.28 3.48 11.44
CA SER A 17 3.19 4.94 11.30
C SER A 17 4.11 5.67 12.30
N ASN A 18 4.32 5.09 13.49
CA ASN A 18 5.22 5.64 14.50
C ASN A 18 6.69 5.22 14.33
N LYS A 19 6.96 4.07 13.71
CA LYS A 19 8.31 3.48 13.55
C LYS A 19 9.32 4.44 12.92
N TYR A 20 8.88 5.23 11.95
CA TYR A 20 9.75 6.13 11.18
C TYR A 20 9.80 7.56 11.73
N LYS A 21 8.96 7.92 12.71
CA LYS A 21 8.92 9.28 13.29
C LYS A 21 10.21 9.65 14.03
N SER A 22 10.93 8.66 14.54
CA SER A 22 12.18 8.87 15.28
C SER A 22 13.41 8.99 14.38
N TRP A 23 13.27 8.90 13.05
CA TRP A 23 14.39 9.03 12.13
C TRP A 23 14.89 10.48 12.08
N THR A 24 16.18 10.68 12.33
CA THR A 24 16.81 12.00 12.26
C THR A 24 16.86 12.47 10.82
N LEU A 25 16.16 13.56 10.52
CA LEU A 25 16.23 14.20 9.21
C LEU A 25 17.62 14.82 9.00
N LYS A 26 18.19 14.63 7.83
CA LYS A 26 19.43 15.31 7.43
C LYS A 26 19.15 16.81 7.35
N ASN A 27 19.92 17.63 8.05
CA ASN A 27 19.80 19.09 7.96
C ASN A 27 20.62 19.62 6.77
N ASN A 28 20.19 19.32 5.54
CA ASN A 28 20.82 19.81 4.32
C ASN A 28 19.78 20.31 3.30
N SER A 29 20.24 21.10 2.32
CA SER A 29 19.38 21.72 1.31
C SER A 29 18.61 20.68 0.47
N THR A 30 19.23 19.53 0.19
CA THR A 30 18.62 18.42 -0.54
C THR A 30 17.42 17.83 0.20
N GLU A 31 17.56 17.54 1.50
CA GLU A 31 16.47 16.99 2.33
C GLU A 31 15.31 17.98 2.45
N VAL A 32 15.61 19.27 2.66
CA VAL A 32 14.58 20.32 2.71
C VAL A 32 13.83 20.43 1.38
N LYS A 33 14.56 20.42 0.25
CA LYS A 33 13.97 20.46 -1.09
C LYS A 33 13.07 19.25 -1.34
N TYR A 34 13.56 18.04 -1.08
CA TYR A 34 12.81 16.81 -1.33
C TYR A 34 11.60 16.67 -0.40
N ASN A 35 11.71 17.05 0.87
CA ASN A 35 10.56 17.09 1.78
C ASN A 35 9.47 18.06 1.28
N ARG A 36 9.87 19.25 0.80
CA ARG A 36 8.92 20.22 0.23
C ARG A 36 8.20 19.66 -0.99
N ILE A 37 8.94 19.10 -1.96
CA ILE A 37 8.36 18.51 -3.18
C ILE A 37 7.43 17.35 -2.82
N LEU A 38 7.85 16.47 -1.90
CA LEU A 38 7.04 15.35 -1.43
C LEU A 38 5.72 15.83 -0.82
N LYS A 39 5.76 16.84 0.05
CA LYS A 39 4.57 17.42 0.67
C LYS A 39 3.64 18.06 -0.37
N GLU A 40 4.18 18.84 -1.30
CA GLU A 40 3.40 19.46 -2.39
C GLU A 40 2.72 18.38 -3.25
N SER A 41 3.45 17.31 -3.61
CA SER A 41 2.94 16.21 -4.42
C SER A 41 1.87 15.38 -3.69
N LEU A 42 2.11 15.03 -2.42
CA LEU A 42 1.12 14.36 -1.58
C LEU A 42 -0.16 15.19 -1.45
N ASN A 43 -0.05 16.50 -1.25
CA ASN A 43 -1.21 17.39 -1.17
C ASN A 43 -1.98 17.44 -2.50
N TYR A 44 -1.26 17.53 -3.63
CA TYR A 44 -1.84 17.54 -4.97
C TYR A 44 -2.63 16.26 -5.29
N HIS A 45 -2.11 15.09 -4.91
CA HIS A 45 -2.78 13.81 -5.12
C HIS A 45 -3.93 13.60 -4.14
N ASN A 46 -3.75 13.98 -2.86
CA ASN A 46 -4.84 13.95 -1.86
C ASN A 46 -6.03 14.82 -2.26
N SER A 47 -5.81 16.01 -2.86
CA SER A 47 -6.90 16.85 -3.34
C SER A 47 -7.69 16.20 -4.50
N ARG A 48 -7.18 15.11 -5.08
CA ARG A 48 -7.79 14.33 -6.16
C ARG A 48 -8.13 12.90 -5.71
N ILE A 49 -8.31 12.69 -4.41
CA ILE A 49 -8.57 11.36 -3.85
C ILE A 49 -9.75 10.65 -4.52
N ASN A 50 -10.81 11.37 -4.89
CA ASN A 50 -11.95 10.78 -5.59
C ASN A 50 -11.55 10.18 -6.95
N HIS A 51 -10.72 10.87 -7.72
CA HIS A 51 -10.23 10.36 -9.01
C HIS A 51 -9.26 9.18 -8.85
N ILE A 52 -8.44 9.21 -7.80
CA ILE A 52 -7.57 8.07 -7.47
C ILE A 52 -8.41 6.87 -7.03
N LYS A 53 -9.47 7.11 -6.26
CA LYS A 53 -10.43 6.10 -5.86
C LYS A 53 -11.16 5.48 -7.06
N GLU A 54 -11.57 6.28 -8.05
CA GLU A 54 -12.14 5.75 -9.30
C GLU A 54 -11.19 4.75 -9.99
N LYS A 55 -9.88 5.05 -10.02
CA LYS A 55 -8.88 4.13 -10.60
C LYS A 55 -8.69 2.86 -9.76
N TYR A 56 -8.69 3.00 -8.44
CA TYR A 56 -8.67 1.87 -7.52
C TYR A 56 -9.90 0.96 -7.74
N ASP A 57 -11.09 1.56 -7.76
CA ASP A 57 -12.36 0.87 -7.93
C ASP A 57 -12.45 0.20 -9.30
N PHE A 58 -11.95 0.86 -10.35
CA PHE A 58 -11.83 0.28 -11.68
C PHE A 58 -10.99 -1.01 -11.65
N LEU A 59 -9.78 -0.97 -11.09
CA LEU A 59 -8.90 -2.15 -10.99
C LEU A 59 -9.53 -3.28 -10.15
N SER A 60 -10.14 -2.92 -9.02
CA SER A 60 -10.84 -3.85 -8.14
C SER A 60 -12.01 -4.54 -8.86
N ASN A 61 -12.87 -3.76 -9.51
CA ASN A 61 -14.03 -4.27 -10.24
C ASN A 61 -13.63 -5.11 -11.45
N GLN A 62 -12.60 -4.68 -12.20
CA GLN A 62 -12.07 -5.47 -13.31
C GLN A 62 -11.62 -6.85 -12.82
N THR A 63 -10.85 -6.91 -11.73
CA THR A 63 -10.38 -8.17 -11.14
C THR A 63 -11.54 -9.07 -10.72
N LYS A 64 -12.57 -8.52 -10.07
CA LYS A 64 -13.78 -9.27 -9.69
C LYS A 64 -14.51 -9.82 -10.91
N ASN A 65 -14.65 -9.00 -11.96
CA ASN A 65 -15.35 -9.39 -13.18
C ASN A 65 -14.62 -10.51 -13.94
N GLU A 66 -13.29 -10.48 -14.00
CA GLU A 66 -12.47 -11.53 -14.61
C GLU A 66 -12.58 -12.86 -13.85
N LEU A 67 -12.84 -12.82 -12.55
CA LEU A 67 -12.82 -13.99 -11.66
C LEU A 67 -14.20 -14.45 -11.18
N LYS A 68 -15.29 -13.78 -11.55
CA LYS A 68 -16.65 -14.03 -11.04
C LYS A 68 -17.18 -15.46 -11.21
N ASN A 69 -16.67 -16.18 -12.21
CA ASN A 69 -17.10 -17.55 -12.54
C ASN A 69 -16.11 -18.61 -12.04
N LYS A 70 -15.07 -18.22 -11.29
CA LYS A 70 -14.06 -19.14 -10.76
C LYS A 70 -14.56 -19.85 -9.51
N SER A 71 -14.18 -21.12 -9.37
CA SER A 71 -14.46 -21.88 -8.16
C SER A 71 -13.69 -21.30 -6.94
N LYS A 72 -14.16 -21.60 -5.73
CA LYS A 72 -13.47 -21.17 -4.50
C LYS A 72 -12.02 -21.64 -4.43
N ASP A 73 -11.74 -22.86 -4.91
CA ASP A 73 -10.39 -23.41 -4.93
C ASP A 73 -9.48 -22.70 -5.95
N GLU A 74 -10.01 -22.33 -7.12
CA GLU A 74 -9.28 -21.51 -8.09
C GLU A 74 -9.02 -20.10 -7.52
N LEU A 75 -10.02 -19.46 -6.92
CA LEU A 75 -9.86 -18.14 -6.28
C LEU A 75 -8.78 -18.18 -5.20
N HIS A 76 -8.75 -19.23 -4.38
CA HIS A 76 -7.72 -19.38 -3.34
C HIS A 76 -6.31 -19.50 -3.93
N LYS A 77 -6.14 -20.32 -4.97
CA LYS A 77 -4.83 -20.46 -5.65
C LYS A 77 -4.37 -19.14 -6.27
N ILE A 78 -5.28 -18.41 -6.92
CA ILE A 78 -4.97 -17.10 -7.52
C ILE A 78 -4.60 -16.10 -6.43
N LEU A 79 -5.38 -16.05 -5.33
CA LEU A 79 -5.07 -15.19 -4.19
C LEU A 79 -3.69 -15.46 -3.61
N ASP A 80 -3.30 -16.72 -3.47
CA ASP A 80 -1.99 -17.10 -2.96
C ASP A 80 -0.86 -16.67 -3.91
N ILE A 81 -1.05 -16.80 -5.23
CA ILE A 81 -0.09 -16.31 -6.23
C ILE A 81 0.09 -14.79 -6.09
N PHE A 82 -1.01 -14.05 -5.99
CA PHE A 82 -0.98 -12.59 -5.89
C PHE A 82 -0.33 -12.13 -4.59
N ASN A 83 -0.70 -12.74 -3.45
CA ASN A 83 -0.07 -12.43 -2.16
C ASN A 83 1.44 -12.69 -2.19
N ASN A 84 1.86 -13.84 -2.72
CA ASN A 84 3.28 -14.20 -2.82
C ASN A 84 4.05 -13.25 -3.76
N PHE A 85 3.43 -12.82 -4.87
CA PHE A 85 4.03 -11.86 -5.78
C PHE A 85 4.23 -10.50 -5.09
N SER A 86 3.18 -9.94 -4.47
CA SER A 86 3.27 -8.69 -3.71
C SER A 86 4.33 -8.77 -2.61
N TYR A 87 4.38 -9.87 -1.87
CA TYR A 87 5.39 -10.08 -0.82
C TYR A 87 6.82 -10.04 -1.35
N LYS A 88 7.09 -10.68 -2.50
CA LYS A 88 8.41 -10.61 -3.16
C LYS A 88 8.78 -9.18 -3.55
N GLN A 89 7.82 -8.38 -4.04
CA GLN A 89 8.06 -6.98 -4.35
C GLN A 89 8.33 -6.14 -3.10
N PHE A 90 7.63 -6.40 -1.99
CA PHE A 90 7.93 -5.72 -0.72
C PHE A 90 9.37 -6.01 -0.26
N LEU A 91 9.81 -7.27 -0.34
CA LEU A 91 11.17 -7.66 0.03
C LEU A 91 12.23 -6.99 -0.84
N SER A 92 11.99 -6.86 -2.16
CA SER A 92 12.95 -6.21 -3.06
C SER A 92 13.13 -4.72 -2.76
N LEU A 93 12.13 -4.08 -2.16
CA LEU A 93 12.14 -2.66 -1.82
C LEU A 93 12.62 -2.32 -0.41
N LYS A 94 12.82 -3.32 0.48
CA LYS A 94 13.23 -3.08 1.89
C LYS A 94 14.59 -2.43 2.05
N ASN A 95 15.51 -2.66 1.11
CA ASN A 95 16.89 -2.18 1.18
C ASN A 95 17.18 -1.07 0.16
N ILE A 96 16.15 -0.30 -0.18
CA ILE A 96 16.27 0.77 -1.16
C ILE A 96 17.25 1.87 -0.71
N ASP A 97 18.05 2.34 -1.66
CA ASP A 97 18.99 3.43 -1.46
C ASP A 97 18.38 4.74 -1.94
N ILE A 98 17.76 5.47 -1.00
CA ILE A 98 17.18 6.79 -1.22
C ILE A 98 17.94 7.77 -0.32
N GLU A 99 18.47 8.84 -0.92
CA GLU A 99 19.27 9.82 -0.21
C GLU A 99 18.46 10.59 0.85
N SER A 100 17.23 10.99 0.51
CA SER A 100 16.33 11.68 1.46
C SER A 100 15.74 10.71 2.47
N THR A 101 15.95 11.06 3.73
CA THR A 101 15.43 10.35 4.90
C THR A 101 13.90 10.35 4.89
N THR A 102 13.29 11.49 4.54
CA THR A 102 11.84 11.65 4.49
C THR A 102 11.20 10.80 3.40
N VAL A 103 11.77 10.85 2.18
CA VAL A 103 11.28 10.07 1.03
C VAL A 103 11.43 8.58 1.31
N LYS A 104 12.57 8.18 1.87
CA LYS A 104 12.83 6.81 2.29
C LYS A 104 11.84 6.34 3.35
N ALA A 105 11.58 7.17 4.37
CA ALA A 105 10.63 6.87 5.43
C ALA A 105 9.21 6.65 4.89
N VAL A 106 8.72 7.53 4.01
CA VAL A 106 7.38 7.41 3.39
C VAL A 106 7.28 6.15 2.53
N MET A 107 8.30 5.84 1.74
CA MET A 107 8.29 4.63 0.93
C MET A 107 8.29 3.36 1.79
N LEU A 108 9.15 3.30 2.81
CA LEU A 108 9.26 2.13 3.69
C LEU A 108 8.05 1.96 4.60
N SER A 109 7.42 3.04 5.07
CA SER A 109 6.16 2.95 5.83
C SER A 109 5.05 2.37 4.96
N THR A 110 4.92 2.83 3.71
CA THR A 110 3.94 2.28 2.76
C THR A 110 4.18 0.78 2.51
N ILE A 111 5.44 0.36 2.33
CA ILE A 111 5.77 -1.07 2.11
C ILE A 111 5.44 -1.91 3.35
N ASP A 112 5.77 -1.42 4.55
CA ASP A 112 5.50 -2.14 5.80
C ASP A 112 3.97 -2.26 6.03
N GLU A 113 3.20 -1.21 5.77
CA GLU A 113 1.73 -1.24 5.90
C GLU A 113 1.08 -2.22 4.91
N LEU A 114 1.50 -2.20 3.64
CA LEU A 114 1.04 -3.16 2.63
C LEU A 114 1.45 -4.59 3.00
N SER A 115 2.63 -4.78 3.59
CA SER A 115 3.09 -6.09 4.07
C SER A 115 2.19 -6.63 5.19
N LEU A 116 1.69 -5.78 6.10
CA LEU A 116 0.74 -6.21 7.13
C LEU A 116 -0.60 -6.65 6.52
N ILE A 117 -1.09 -5.94 5.50
CA ILE A 117 -2.33 -6.31 4.82
C ILE A 117 -2.16 -7.66 4.12
N ASN A 118 -1.06 -7.82 3.39
CA ASN A 118 -0.73 -9.07 2.72
C ASN A 118 -0.72 -10.26 3.71
N GLU A 119 -0.08 -10.07 4.86
CA GLU A 119 -0.06 -11.06 5.93
C GLU A 119 -1.44 -11.35 6.53
N SER A 120 -2.25 -10.30 6.72
CA SER A 120 -3.61 -10.39 7.24
C SER A 120 -4.54 -11.16 6.29
N ILE A 121 -4.42 -10.92 4.98
CA ILE A 121 -5.13 -11.66 3.95
C ILE A 121 -4.67 -13.12 3.92
N ARG A 122 -3.36 -13.38 3.93
CA ARG A 122 -2.79 -14.73 3.95
C ARG A 122 -3.28 -15.55 5.15
N LYS A 123 -3.39 -14.91 6.31
CA LYS A 123 -3.92 -15.50 7.55
C LYS A 123 -5.45 -15.55 7.61
N LYS A 124 -6.13 -15.04 6.58
CA LYS A 124 -7.60 -14.98 6.48
C LYS A 124 -8.25 -14.27 7.67
N GLU A 125 -7.58 -13.27 8.25
CA GLU A 125 -8.08 -12.59 9.46
C GLU A 125 -9.42 -11.87 9.22
N TYR A 126 -9.65 -11.45 7.97
CA TYR A 126 -10.86 -10.77 7.53
C TYR A 126 -12.14 -11.61 7.71
N LEU A 127 -12.06 -12.94 7.82
CA LEU A 127 -13.22 -13.80 8.02
C LEU A 127 -14.00 -13.52 9.32
N LYS A 128 -13.35 -12.89 10.32
CA LYS A 128 -14.00 -12.59 11.62
C LYS A 128 -14.83 -11.31 11.60
N LYS A 129 -14.34 -10.26 10.94
CA LYS A 129 -14.91 -8.90 10.94
C LYS A 129 -14.73 -8.28 9.55
N GLN A 130 -15.37 -8.91 8.56
CA GLN A 130 -15.13 -8.67 7.14
C GLN A 130 -15.11 -7.19 6.78
N ASN A 131 -16.20 -6.47 7.06
CA ASN A 131 -16.33 -5.05 6.69
C ASN A 131 -15.19 -4.20 7.27
N LEU A 132 -14.89 -4.34 8.57
CA LEU A 132 -13.82 -3.54 9.19
C LEU A 132 -12.43 -3.83 8.61
N TYR A 133 -12.15 -5.10 8.28
CA TYR A 133 -10.87 -5.45 7.65
C TYR A 133 -10.79 -4.88 6.24
N PHE A 134 -11.85 -4.99 5.44
CA PHE A 134 -11.87 -4.43 4.08
C PHE A 134 -11.81 -2.91 4.07
N ASP A 135 -12.45 -2.23 5.03
CA ASP A 135 -12.33 -0.79 5.21
C ASP A 135 -10.87 -0.39 5.47
N ILE A 136 -10.16 -1.09 6.36
CA ILE A 136 -8.73 -0.86 6.61
C ILE A 136 -7.91 -1.15 5.33
N TYR A 137 -8.17 -2.27 4.66
CA TYR A 137 -7.43 -2.67 3.47
C TYR A 137 -7.52 -1.64 2.36
N GLU A 138 -8.74 -1.15 2.08
CA GLU A 138 -8.98 -0.11 1.07
C GLU A 138 -8.27 1.18 1.43
N GLN A 139 -8.38 1.65 2.68
CA GLN A 139 -7.76 2.92 3.09
C GLN A 139 -6.24 2.92 2.98
N VAL A 140 -5.60 1.83 3.38
CA VAL A 140 -4.13 1.70 3.25
C VAL A 140 -3.73 1.54 1.79
N ALA A 141 -4.46 0.76 0.98
CA ALA A 141 -4.15 0.61 -0.43
C ALA A 141 -4.33 1.92 -1.21
N LEU A 142 -5.36 2.72 -0.92
CA LEU A 142 -5.55 4.06 -1.46
C LEU A 142 -4.42 5.02 -1.04
N SER A 143 -4.06 5.02 0.24
CA SER A 143 -2.94 5.82 0.74
C SER A 143 -1.63 5.43 0.06
N ALA A 144 -1.38 4.14 -0.12
CA ALA A 144 -0.23 3.63 -0.85
C ALA A 144 -0.24 4.07 -2.33
N PHE A 145 -1.40 4.07 -2.98
CA PHE A 145 -1.55 4.55 -4.35
C PHE A 145 -1.19 6.04 -4.45
N ILE A 146 -1.68 6.87 -3.52
CA ILE A 146 -1.33 8.30 -3.43
C ILE A 146 0.19 8.48 -3.24
N THR A 147 0.79 7.71 -2.33
CA THR A 147 2.23 7.72 -2.11
C THR A 147 2.99 7.34 -3.39
N PHE A 148 2.60 6.27 -4.08
CA PHE A 148 3.22 5.86 -5.33
C PHE A 148 3.19 6.97 -6.39
N LEU A 149 2.03 7.59 -6.61
CA LEU A 149 1.91 8.70 -7.58
C LEU A 149 2.82 9.86 -7.19
N SER A 150 2.85 10.19 -5.89
CA SER A 150 3.68 11.27 -5.37
C SER A 150 5.16 11.01 -5.58
N LEU A 151 5.62 9.80 -5.24
CA LEU A 151 7.02 9.37 -5.38
C LEU A 151 7.44 9.27 -6.86
N LYS A 152 6.55 8.82 -7.73
CA LYS A 152 6.77 8.77 -9.18
C LYS A 152 7.01 10.18 -9.74
N ASP A 153 6.20 11.16 -9.35
CA ASP A 153 6.30 12.52 -9.87
C ASP A 153 7.55 13.27 -9.42
N MET A 154 8.14 12.87 -8.28
CA MET A 154 9.39 13.46 -7.80
C MET A 154 10.59 13.14 -8.69
N ASN A 155 10.56 12.01 -9.41
CA ASN A 155 11.64 11.55 -10.28
C ASN A 155 13.04 11.49 -9.61
N ILE A 156 13.07 11.11 -8.33
CA ILE A 156 14.31 10.96 -7.53
C ILE A 156 14.61 9.51 -7.13
N ILE A 157 13.64 8.61 -7.29
CA ILE A 157 13.75 7.17 -7.03
C ILE A 157 14.02 6.48 -8.36
N LYS A 158 14.81 5.40 -8.36
CA LYS A 158 15.12 4.69 -9.62
C LYS A 158 13.84 4.12 -10.23
N GLN A 159 13.72 4.19 -11.55
CA GLN A 159 12.52 3.74 -12.25
C GLN A 159 12.16 2.28 -11.92
N ASN A 160 13.15 1.41 -11.74
CA ASN A 160 12.91 0.02 -11.37
C ASN A 160 12.24 -0.12 -9.99
N GLU A 161 12.61 0.72 -9.03
CA GLU A 161 12.03 0.72 -7.68
C GLU A 161 10.60 1.26 -7.70
N ILE A 162 10.35 2.32 -8.49
CA ILE A 162 8.99 2.83 -8.73
C ILE A 162 8.11 1.78 -9.42
N ASN A 163 8.65 1.06 -10.40
CA ASN A 163 7.93 -0.02 -11.08
C ASN A 163 7.57 -1.14 -10.09
N ASN A 164 8.52 -1.59 -9.28
CA ASN A 164 8.29 -2.62 -8.26
C ASN A 164 7.23 -2.16 -7.24
N LEU A 165 7.28 -0.89 -6.80
CA LEU A 165 6.27 -0.33 -5.90
C LEU A 165 4.88 -0.32 -6.55
N SER A 166 4.79 0.11 -7.82
CA SER A 166 3.52 0.11 -8.56
C SER A 166 2.93 -1.30 -8.69
N GLN A 167 3.77 -2.28 -9.02
CA GLN A 167 3.37 -3.69 -9.14
C GLN A 167 2.90 -4.25 -7.80
N ALA A 168 3.63 -3.96 -6.72
CA ALA A 168 3.28 -4.40 -5.38
C ALA A 168 1.90 -3.87 -4.96
N ILE A 169 1.64 -2.58 -5.20
CA ILE A 169 0.36 -1.92 -4.89
C ILE A 169 -0.76 -2.49 -5.75
N PHE A 170 -0.59 -2.56 -7.08
CA PHE A 170 -1.64 -3.06 -7.97
C PHE A 170 -2.00 -4.51 -7.65
N THR A 171 -1.02 -5.38 -7.49
CA THR A 171 -1.27 -6.77 -7.10
C THR A 171 -1.92 -6.86 -5.71
N GLN A 172 -1.59 -5.97 -4.78
CA GLN A 172 -2.24 -5.92 -3.47
C GLN A 172 -3.71 -5.49 -3.56
N ILE A 173 -4.05 -4.52 -4.41
CA ILE A 173 -5.44 -4.11 -4.69
C ILE A 173 -6.22 -5.31 -5.26
N GLN A 174 -5.62 -6.02 -6.21
CA GLN A 174 -6.23 -7.21 -6.80
C GLN A 174 -6.41 -8.33 -5.77
N ALA A 175 -5.43 -8.57 -4.89
CA ALA A 175 -5.55 -9.54 -3.79
C ALA A 175 -6.69 -9.18 -2.82
N ILE A 176 -6.85 -7.90 -2.49
CA ILE A 176 -7.99 -7.40 -1.70
C ILE A 176 -9.31 -7.69 -2.44
N ALA A 177 -9.37 -7.37 -3.73
CA ALA A 177 -10.56 -7.61 -4.55
C ALA A 177 -10.94 -9.09 -4.60
N ILE A 178 -9.98 -9.98 -4.84
CA ILE A 178 -10.17 -11.45 -4.84
C ILE A 178 -10.67 -11.94 -3.48
N SER A 179 -10.10 -11.44 -2.39
CA SER A 179 -10.48 -11.83 -1.02
C SER A 179 -11.93 -11.47 -0.67
N SER A 180 -12.52 -10.52 -1.40
CA SER A 180 -13.89 -10.04 -1.19
C SER A 180 -14.95 -10.74 -2.06
N ILE A 181 -14.53 -11.66 -2.94
CA ILE A 181 -15.41 -12.55 -3.73
C ILE A 181 -15.82 -13.75 -2.86
#